data_AF-A0A8C1F232-F1
#
_entry.id   AF-A0A8C1F232-F1
#
_cell.length_a   1.000
_cell.length_b   1.000
_cell.length_c   1.000
_cell.angle_alpha   90.00
_cell.angle_beta   90.00
_cell.angle_gamma   90.00
#
_symmetry.space_group_name_H-M   'P 1'
#
loop_
_entity.id
_entity.type
_entity.pdbx_description
1 polymer ?
#
loop_
_entity_poly.entity_id
_entity_poly.type
_entity_poly.pdbx_seq_one_letter_code
_entity_poly.pdbx_strand_id
1 'polypeptide(L)'
;MVHVYNCHPFASQHIVAAEQEPGLVCCGGGAVFVVSAGGCKIEAYELQREGCPLICRFSSMGSVLSIRHSAVGDYLVTIEEKNKATYLRAYTNWRYQAVEKTRVGVRLLGHLLRGSSFRGTPKEQMEIIEIPLFEPPLCMACCSLTGDLLVGCAKSLVVFSLKRQTLSEQLSVLDFERVLILHIQGWSPSQVAFCAGYVALQTELEVLVVKLTPQQKSSAAAEEHALLPEDIMTETSIDEDAEMTKDGFSPLHAQEDFFLFPKHQEMLGNEAQECGISLVLEWTGMEAESRGDMSVVYVLFRRFAPDFFQGCSVEETRLHSLQLHPMFTGKQKEASDSKRGEPTCVFVFFSLPNTGYMYSLKNTVELVSTYQYPEKAHQAVLSDQFLYIITRNALQCFTVRCSAVAARVDDPYIDTTMKACPPVTMEVCALRIQLFIGLKLLSYTCSAPPNWQEMTTPSSSQHSKNKYRLQNIF
;
A
#
# COMPACT_ATOMS: atom_id res chain seq x y z
N MET A 1 35.21 6.95 -20.82
CA MET A 1 35.20 8.16 -19.97
C MET A 1 34.42 7.82 -18.72
N VAL A 2 35.03 7.88 -17.53
CA VAL A 2 34.34 7.57 -16.27
C VAL A 2 33.56 8.83 -15.87
N HIS A 3 32.23 8.77 -15.91
CA HIS A 3 31.39 9.85 -15.39
C HIS A 3 31.21 9.64 -13.89
N VAL A 4 31.70 10.60 -13.11
CA VAL A 4 31.49 10.65 -11.66
C VAL A 4 30.19 11.40 -11.41
N TYR A 5 29.20 10.71 -10.87
CA TYR A 5 27.92 11.30 -10.49
C TYR A 5 27.89 11.54 -8.98
N ASN A 6 27.52 12.75 -8.58
CA ASN A 6 27.24 13.04 -7.18
C ASN A 6 25.83 12.53 -6.84
N CYS A 7 25.74 11.39 -6.16
CA CYS A 7 24.49 10.89 -5.59
C CYS A 7 24.15 11.64 -4.29
N HIS A 8 23.72 12.91 -4.43
CA HIS A 8 23.11 13.63 -3.30
C HIS A 8 21.66 13.18 -3.14
N PRO A 9 21.21 12.79 -1.93
CA PRO A 9 19.82 12.39 -1.72
C PRO A 9 18.83 13.56 -1.89
N PHE A 10 19.34 14.80 -1.86
CA PHE A 10 18.54 16.03 -1.92
C PHE A 10 19.24 17.08 -2.78
N ALA A 11 18.49 17.74 -3.66
CA ALA A 11 18.95 18.90 -4.40
C ALA A 11 18.90 20.19 -3.55
N SER A 12 17.91 20.29 -2.66
CA SER A 12 17.71 21.39 -1.72
C SER A 12 17.06 20.87 -0.44
N GLN A 13 17.10 21.69 0.60
CA GLN A 13 16.36 21.47 1.85
C GLN A 13 15.45 22.66 2.11
N HIS A 14 14.19 22.37 2.42
CA HIS A 14 13.23 23.36 2.89
C HIS A 14 12.72 22.96 4.27
N ILE A 15 12.43 23.95 5.10
CA ILE A 15 11.94 23.75 6.46
C ILE A 15 10.51 24.30 6.52
N VAL A 16 9.57 23.43 6.86
CA VAL A 16 8.19 23.83 7.16
C VAL A 16 8.13 24.27 8.61
N ALA A 17 7.84 25.55 8.84
CA ALA A 17 7.65 26.10 10.18
C ALA A 17 6.20 25.84 10.65
N ALA A 18 5.91 24.62 11.10
CA ALA A 18 4.61 24.28 11.67
C ALA A 18 4.38 25.03 12.99
N GLU A 19 3.14 25.47 13.24
CA GLU A 19 2.79 26.21 14.46
C GLU A 19 2.86 25.34 15.73
N GLN A 20 2.65 24.04 15.58
CA GLN A 20 2.65 23.06 16.66
C GLN A 20 3.62 21.92 16.33
N GLU A 21 4.05 21.18 17.35
CA GLU A 21 4.91 20.01 17.15
C GLU A 21 4.25 19.03 16.15
N PRO A 22 4.95 18.62 15.09
CA PRO A 22 4.40 17.70 14.09
C PRO A 22 4.30 16.28 14.67
N GLY A 23 3.09 15.72 14.68
CA GLY A 23 2.80 14.36 15.12
C GLY A 23 2.88 13.35 13.98
N LEU A 24 1.99 13.48 12.99
CA LEU A 24 1.95 12.65 11.78
C LEU A 24 2.16 13.51 10.55
N VAL A 25 2.79 12.94 9.51
CA VAL A 25 2.94 13.61 8.23
C VAL A 25 2.65 12.67 7.06
N CYS A 26 2.11 13.22 5.98
CA CYS A 26 2.05 12.55 4.68
C CYS A 26 2.23 13.60 3.58
N CYS A 27 2.55 13.17 2.36
CA CYS A 27 2.66 14.09 1.22
C CYS A 27 1.91 13.56 -0.01
N GLY A 28 1.48 14.48 -0.86
CA GLY A 28 0.83 14.19 -2.11
C GLY A 28 0.14 15.42 -2.70
N GLY A 29 -0.17 15.39 -3.99
CA GLY A 29 -0.85 16.52 -4.66
C GLY A 29 -0.06 17.84 -4.61
N GLY A 30 1.27 17.76 -4.55
CA GLY A 30 2.14 18.94 -4.42
C GLY A 30 2.15 19.58 -3.03
N ALA A 31 1.59 18.92 -2.02
CA ALA A 31 1.55 19.40 -0.65
C ALA A 31 2.14 18.39 0.35
N VAL A 32 2.60 18.91 1.49
CA VAL A 32 2.86 18.13 2.71
C VAL A 32 1.77 18.46 3.73
N PHE A 33 1.21 17.42 4.31
CA PHE A 33 0.20 17.50 5.34
C PHE A 33 0.84 17.19 6.68
N VAL A 34 0.66 18.08 7.64
CA VAL A 34 1.19 17.98 9.00
C VAL A 34 0.01 17.92 9.96
N VAL A 35 -0.11 16.82 10.67
CA VAL A 35 -1.02 16.67 11.81
C VAL A 35 -0.27 17.13 13.05
N SER A 36 -0.85 18.03 13.83
CA SER A 36 -0.21 18.44 15.09
C SER A 36 -0.16 17.31 16.12
N ALA A 37 0.75 17.38 17.09
CA ALA A 37 0.89 16.38 18.16
C ALA A 37 -0.38 16.20 19.00
N GLY A 38 -1.26 17.20 19.05
CA GLY A 38 -2.59 17.09 19.65
C GLY A 38 -3.60 16.28 18.81
N GLY A 39 -3.21 15.83 17.62
CA GLY A 39 -3.93 14.90 16.76
C GLY A 39 -5.11 15.48 15.98
N CYS A 40 -5.65 16.64 16.37
CA CYS A 40 -6.93 17.13 15.85
C CYS A 40 -6.82 18.23 14.77
N LYS A 41 -5.62 18.69 14.43
CA LYS A 41 -5.40 19.82 13.51
C LYS A 41 -4.49 19.38 12.36
N ILE A 42 -4.91 19.64 11.13
CA ILE A 42 -4.21 19.31 9.90
C ILE A 42 -3.85 20.61 9.16
N GLU A 43 -2.59 20.75 8.82
CA GLU A 43 -2.04 21.88 8.06
C GLU A 43 -1.43 21.37 6.76
N ALA A 44 -1.78 21.99 5.64
CA ALA A 44 -1.25 21.64 4.33
C ALA A 44 -0.30 22.74 3.85
N TYR A 45 0.92 22.38 3.46
CA TYR A 45 1.95 23.31 2.97
C TYR A 45 2.36 22.94 1.55
N GLU A 46 2.58 23.93 0.70
CA GLU A 46 2.97 23.72 -0.70
C GLU A 46 4.44 23.31 -0.80
N LEU A 47 4.74 22.21 -1.52
CA LEU A 47 6.10 21.68 -1.60
C LEU A 47 6.96 22.35 -2.68
N GLN A 48 6.36 22.85 -3.76
CA GLN A 48 7.10 23.38 -4.91
C GLN A 48 7.57 24.82 -4.74
N ARG A 49 6.99 25.56 -3.79
CA ARG A 49 7.29 26.97 -3.58
C ARG A 49 8.25 27.15 -2.42
N GLU A 50 9.24 28.01 -2.63
CA GLU A 50 10.23 28.33 -1.60
C GLU A 50 9.55 28.83 -0.31
N GLY A 51 10.05 28.36 0.82
CA GLY A 51 9.48 28.64 2.15
C GLY A 51 8.26 27.79 2.51
N CYS A 52 7.84 26.88 1.62
CA CYS A 52 6.71 25.97 1.80
C CYS A 52 5.48 26.65 2.42
N PRO A 53 4.84 27.60 1.70
CA PRO A 53 3.76 28.39 2.26
C PRO A 53 2.56 27.53 2.65
N LEU A 54 1.89 27.93 3.72
CA LEU A 54 0.64 27.32 4.17
C LEU A 54 -0.43 27.50 3.08
N ILE A 55 -1.00 26.38 2.63
CA ILE A 55 -2.14 26.35 1.70
C ILE A 55 -3.42 26.55 2.50
N CYS A 56 -3.64 25.69 3.51
CA CYS A 56 -4.87 25.67 4.29
C CYS A 56 -4.70 24.95 5.62
N ARG A 57 -5.69 25.11 6.48
CA ARG A 57 -5.78 24.48 7.80
C ARG A 57 -7.21 24.06 8.10
N PHE A 58 -7.36 22.89 8.68
CA PHE A 58 -8.65 22.39 9.17
C PHE A 58 -8.47 21.48 10.38
N SER A 59 -9.56 21.29 11.11
CA SER A 59 -9.61 20.38 12.24
C SER A 59 -10.31 19.09 11.84
N SER A 60 -9.78 17.96 12.32
CA SER A 60 -10.48 16.68 12.30
C SER A 60 -11.47 16.57 13.46
N MET A 61 -12.36 15.58 13.40
CA MET A 61 -13.40 15.38 14.41
C MET A 61 -12.89 14.71 15.69
N GLY A 62 -11.77 13.99 15.59
CA GLY A 62 -11.04 13.34 16.67
C GLY A 62 -9.52 13.32 16.39
N SER A 63 -8.76 12.63 17.22
CA SER A 63 -7.31 12.49 17.08
C SER A 63 -6.98 11.60 15.87
N VAL A 64 -6.22 12.12 14.91
CA VAL A 64 -5.81 11.36 13.72
C VAL A 64 -4.75 10.33 14.12
N LEU A 65 -5.07 9.05 13.95
CA LEU A 65 -4.16 7.92 14.16
C LEU A 65 -3.35 7.60 12.90
N SER A 66 -3.92 7.84 11.73
CA SER A 66 -3.29 7.59 10.44
C SER A 66 -3.85 8.51 9.37
N ILE A 67 -3.01 8.96 8.44
CA ILE A 67 -3.37 9.85 7.34
C ILE A 67 -2.67 9.40 6.05
N ARG A 68 -3.41 9.39 4.94
CA ARG A 68 -2.89 9.11 3.59
C ARG A 68 -3.50 10.06 2.57
N HIS A 69 -2.71 10.41 1.54
CA HIS A 69 -3.20 11.14 0.36
C HIS A 69 -3.32 10.18 -0.82
N SER A 70 -4.41 10.30 -1.57
CA SER A 70 -4.59 9.64 -2.86
C SER A 70 -4.27 10.61 -3.98
N ALA A 71 -3.21 10.36 -4.74
CA ALA A 71 -2.83 11.23 -5.86
C ALA A 71 -3.89 11.24 -6.99
N VAL A 72 -4.52 10.09 -7.26
CA VAL A 72 -5.49 9.92 -8.36
C VAL A 72 -6.84 10.57 -8.03
N GLY A 73 -7.29 10.42 -6.77
CA GLY A 73 -8.54 11.02 -6.31
C GLY A 73 -8.38 12.43 -5.73
N ASP A 74 -7.16 12.85 -5.42
CA ASP A 74 -6.83 14.10 -4.72
C ASP A 74 -7.65 14.32 -3.43
N TYR A 75 -7.83 13.23 -2.68
CA TYR A 75 -8.45 13.24 -1.35
C TYR A 75 -7.45 12.81 -0.29
N LEU A 76 -7.69 13.27 0.94
CA LEU A 76 -7.04 12.74 2.14
C LEU A 76 -7.97 11.75 2.80
N VAL A 77 -7.43 10.69 3.37
CA VAL A 77 -8.18 9.74 4.19
C VAL A 77 -7.52 9.63 5.55
N THR A 78 -8.33 9.60 6.60
CA THR A 78 -7.89 9.50 7.99
C THR A 78 -8.59 8.36 8.71
N ILE A 79 -7.85 7.74 9.63
CA ILE A 79 -8.43 6.96 10.73
C ILE A 79 -8.32 7.86 11.96
N GLU A 80 -9.44 8.17 12.57
CA GLU A 80 -9.55 9.10 13.71
C GLU A 80 -10.12 8.39 14.92
N GLU A 81 -9.55 8.66 16.10
CA GLU A 81 -10.09 8.23 17.37
C GLU A 81 -10.88 9.34 18.05
N LYS A 82 -12.11 9.01 18.47
CA LYS A 82 -12.94 9.86 19.32
C LYS A 82 -13.73 8.98 20.27
N ASN A 83 -13.71 9.30 21.57
CA ASN A 83 -14.45 8.56 22.59
C ASN A 83 -14.15 7.04 22.59
N LYS A 84 -12.89 6.65 22.37
CA LYS A 84 -12.42 5.24 22.27
C LYS A 84 -13.02 4.44 21.10
N ALA A 85 -13.58 5.13 20.09
CA ALA A 85 -14.02 4.53 18.85
C ALA A 85 -13.20 5.11 17.69
N THR A 86 -12.88 4.27 16.70
CA THR A 86 -12.16 4.67 15.49
C THR A 86 -13.12 4.87 14.33
N TYR A 87 -12.85 5.91 13.52
CA TYR A 87 -13.69 6.34 12.42
C TYR A 87 -12.85 6.54 11.16
N LEU A 88 -13.39 6.17 10.01
CA LEU A 88 -12.78 6.43 8.71
C LEU A 88 -13.45 7.66 8.06
N ARG A 89 -12.65 8.65 7.69
CA ARG A 89 -13.14 9.87 7.02
C ARG A 89 -12.27 10.19 5.80
N ALA A 90 -12.92 10.62 4.72
CA ALA A 90 -12.24 11.15 3.55
C ALA A 90 -12.51 12.66 3.42
N TYR A 91 -11.45 13.44 3.26
CA TYR A 91 -11.48 14.88 3.05
C TYR A 91 -11.17 15.19 1.59
N THR A 92 -12.13 15.81 0.92
CA THR A 92 -12.03 16.21 -0.48
C THR A 92 -12.04 17.73 -0.57
N ASN A 93 -11.57 18.28 -1.70
CA ASN A 93 -11.58 19.73 -1.93
C ASN A 93 -10.87 20.52 -0.82
N TRP A 94 -9.88 19.92 -0.16
CA TRP A 94 -9.19 20.49 0.99
C TRP A 94 -8.50 21.83 0.69
N ARG A 95 -8.07 22.07 -0.57
CA ARG A 95 -7.50 23.35 -1.00
C ARG A 95 -8.45 24.54 -0.85
N TYR A 96 -9.76 24.31 -0.86
CA TYR A 96 -10.76 25.37 -0.68
C TYR A 96 -10.88 25.84 0.77
N GLN A 97 -10.15 25.22 1.69
CA GLN A 97 -10.04 25.66 3.08
C GLN A 97 -8.94 26.71 3.30
N ALA A 98 -8.40 27.31 2.22
CA ALA A 98 -7.30 28.26 2.30
C ALA A 98 -7.60 29.52 3.15
N VAL A 99 -8.88 29.85 3.34
CA VAL A 99 -9.33 30.93 4.23
C VAL A 99 -10.12 30.29 5.37
N GLU A 100 -9.79 30.60 6.64
CA GLU A 100 -10.43 30.09 7.89
C GLU A 100 -11.94 30.43 8.04
N LYS A 101 -12.66 30.66 6.93
CA LYS A 101 -14.06 31.11 6.87
C LYS A 101 -14.92 30.34 5.85
N THR A 102 -14.35 29.39 5.10
CA THR A 102 -15.14 28.56 4.19
C THR A 102 -15.88 27.47 4.97
N ARG A 103 -17.16 27.26 4.62
CA ARG A 103 -17.98 26.22 5.26
C ARG A 103 -17.43 24.85 4.88
N VAL A 104 -17.46 23.92 5.83
CA VAL A 104 -17.12 22.52 5.58
C VAL A 104 -18.40 21.72 5.45
N GLY A 105 -18.57 21.05 4.31
CA GLY A 105 -19.66 20.10 4.11
C GLY A 105 -19.34 18.78 4.79
N VAL A 106 -20.33 18.17 5.46
CA VAL A 106 -20.18 16.81 6.03
C VAL A 106 -21.32 15.95 5.51
N ARG A 107 -20.99 14.76 5.02
CA ARG A 107 -21.97 13.79 4.52
C ARG A 107 -21.53 12.36 4.79
N LEU A 108 -22.50 11.45 4.85
CA LEU A 108 -22.25 10.02 4.89
C LEU A 108 -21.94 9.52 3.46
N LEU A 109 -21.13 8.47 3.34
CA LEU A 109 -20.91 7.76 2.08
C LEU A 109 -22.25 7.42 1.39
N GLY A 110 -22.33 7.64 0.08
CA GLY A 110 -23.52 7.41 -0.75
C GLY A 110 -24.67 8.40 -0.54
N HIS A 111 -24.61 9.24 0.50
CA HIS A 111 -25.61 10.27 0.78
C HIS A 111 -25.19 11.58 0.13
N LEU A 112 -25.40 11.66 -1.19
CA LEU A 112 -25.28 12.92 -1.91
C LEU A 112 -26.54 13.74 -1.67
N LEU A 113 -26.38 14.93 -1.07
CA LEU A 113 -27.48 15.87 -0.85
C LEU A 113 -27.96 16.41 -2.20
N ARG A 114 -28.85 15.67 -2.88
CA ARG A 114 -29.57 16.14 -4.07
C ARG A 114 -30.68 17.10 -3.62
N GLY A 115 -30.35 18.39 -3.47
CA GLY A 115 -31.36 19.46 -3.37
C GLY A 115 -30.97 20.67 -2.52
N SER A 116 -31.05 21.86 -3.12
CA SER A 116 -31.17 23.23 -2.54
C SER A 116 -30.22 23.73 -1.42
N SER A 117 -29.47 22.86 -0.74
CA SER A 117 -28.53 23.22 0.34
C SER A 117 -27.12 23.54 -0.16
N PHE A 118 -26.80 23.23 -1.42
CA PHE A 118 -25.69 23.85 -2.16
C PHE A 118 -26.06 25.30 -2.51
N ARG A 119 -26.15 26.18 -1.51
CA ARG A 119 -26.17 27.65 -1.74
C ARG A 119 -24.73 28.16 -1.93
N GLY A 120 -24.07 27.56 -2.91
CA GLY A 120 -22.70 27.83 -3.32
C GLY A 120 -22.35 26.86 -4.44
N THR A 121 -21.55 27.30 -5.41
CA THR A 121 -21.02 26.40 -6.43
C THR A 121 -20.23 25.28 -5.72
N PRO A 122 -20.55 23.98 -5.93
CA PRO A 122 -19.86 22.83 -5.28
C PRO A 122 -18.34 22.80 -5.45
N LYS A 123 -17.79 23.65 -6.32
CA LYS A 123 -16.36 23.88 -6.50
C LYS A 123 -15.76 24.83 -5.46
N GLU A 124 -16.45 25.24 -4.40
CA GLU A 124 -15.92 26.26 -3.46
C GLU A 124 -15.98 25.86 -1.97
N GLN A 125 -16.08 24.57 -1.66
CA GLN A 125 -16.04 24.13 -0.26
C GLN A 125 -15.33 22.79 -0.09
N MET A 126 -14.68 22.65 1.07
CA MET A 126 -14.12 21.39 1.54
C MET A 126 -15.27 20.46 1.98
N GLU A 127 -15.17 19.16 1.66
CA GLU A 127 -16.16 18.17 2.10
C GLU A 127 -15.51 17.02 2.86
N ILE A 128 -16.19 16.58 3.92
CA ILE A 128 -15.87 15.40 4.73
C ILE A 128 -16.90 14.32 4.42
N ILE A 129 -16.40 13.18 3.96
CA ILE A 129 -17.18 11.97 3.72
C ILE A 129 -16.92 11.02 4.89
N GLU A 130 -17.94 10.77 5.70
CA GLU A 130 -17.90 9.75 6.74
C GLU A 130 -18.16 8.38 6.12
N ILE A 131 -17.22 7.45 6.30
CA ILE A 131 -17.27 6.11 5.71
C ILE A 131 -17.62 5.11 6.82
N PRO A 132 -18.89 4.68 6.92
CA PRO A 132 -19.29 3.74 7.95
C PRO A 132 -18.69 2.36 7.68
N LEU A 133 -18.15 1.76 8.73
CA LEU A 133 -17.61 0.40 8.71
C LEU A 133 -18.31 -0.43 9.78
N PHE A 134 -18.44 -1.73 9.53
CA PHE A 134 -18.98 -2.66 10.52
C PHE A 134 -17.99 -2.92 11.65
N GLU A 135 -16.71 -3.07 11.30
CA GLU A 135 -15.60 -3.25 12.24
C GLU A 135 -14.74 -1.98 12.30
N PRO A 136 -14.06 -1.71 13.44
CA PRO A 136 -13.17 -0.57 13.56
C PRO A 136 -12.00 -0.68 12.55
N PRO A 137 -11.67 0.40 11.82
CA PRO A 137 -10.52 0.41 10.92
C PRO A 137 -9.20 0.38 11.71
N LEU A 138 -8.25 -0.43 11.24
CA LEU A 138 -6.91 -0.59 11.80
C LEU A 138 -5.84 0.06 10.91
N CYS A 139 -5.94 -0.16 9.60
CA CYS A 139 -4.99 0.35 8.61
C CYS A 139 -5.70 0.64 7.28
N MET A 140 -5.04 1.37 6.38
CA MET A 140 -5.60 1.73 5.07
C MET A 140 -4.53 2.00 4.03
N ALA A 141 -4.90 1.83 2.76
CA ALA A 141 -4.08 2.13 1.59
C ALA A 141 -4.92 2.74 0.47
N CYS A 142 -4.32 3.67 -0.29
CA CYS A 142 -4.91 4.22 -1.50
C CYS A 142 -4.24 3.60 -2.72
N CYS A 143 -5.03 3.14 -3.69
CA CYS A 143 -4.52 2.60 -4.94
C CYS A 143 -3.87 3.70 -5.77
N SER A 144 -2.59 3.52 -6.11
CA SER A 144 -1.82 4.50 -6.91
C SER A 144 -2.27 4.59 -8.37
N LEU A 145 -3.13 3.68 -8.83
CA LEU A 145 -3.62 3.64 -10.21
C LEU A 145 -5.06 4.14 -10.36
N THR A 146 -5.96 3.69 -9.48
CA THR A 146 -7.41 3.99 -9.58
C THR A 146 -7.86 5.04 -8.56
N GLY A 147 -7.08 5.25 -7.50
CA GLY A 147 -7.50 6.06 -6.36
C GLY A 147 -8.51 5.37 -5.46
N ASP A 148 -8.77 4.08 -5.65
CA ASP A 148 -9.61 3.28 -4.76
C ASP A 148 -8.99 3.18 -3.36
N LEU A 149 -9.84 2.97 -2.36
CA LEU A 149 -9.46 2.88 -0.96
C LEU A 149 -9.60 1.44 -0.45
N LEU A 150 -8.52 0.89 0.09
CA LEU A 150 -8.52 -0.36 0.83
C LEU A 150 -8.42 -0.07 2.33
N VAL A 151 -9.27 -0.71 3.12
CA VAL A 151 -9.30 -0.57 4.58
C VAL A 151 -9.14 -1.93 5.22
N GLY A 152 -8.16 -2.07 6.11
CA GLY A 152 -7.99 -3.25 6.93
C GLY A 152 -8.70 -3.09 8.27
N CYS A 153 -9.59 -4.02 8.57
CA CYS A 153 -10.31 -4.19 9.83
C CYS A 153 -9.78 -5.44 10.56
N ALA A 154 -10.27 -5.69 11.78
CA ALA A 154 -9.78 -6.80 12.60
C ALA A 154 -9.95 -8.18 11.96
N LYS A 155 -11.03 -8.41 11.21
CA LYS A 155 -11.33 -9.70 10.56
C LYS A 155 -11.70 -9.58 9.08
N SER A 156 -11.53 -8.41 8.50
CA SER A 156 -11.95 -8.15 7.13
C SER A 156 -11.10 -7.09 6.46
N LEU A 157 -11.05 -7.11 5.13
CA LEU A 157 -10.65 -5.98 4.31
C LEU A 157 -11.85 -5.46 3.55
N VAL A 158 -11.97 -4.14 3.44
CA VAL A 158 -13.05 -3.50 2.70
C VAL A 158 -12.46 -2.66 1.58
N VAL A 159 -12.87 -2.95 0.34
CA VAL A 159 -12.50 -2.20 -0.87
C VAL A 159 -13.60 -1.22 -1.20
N PHE A 160 -13.22 0.04 -1.34
CA PHE A 160 -14.07 1.12 -1.81
C PHE A 160 -13.56 1.64 -3.14
N SER A 161 -14.38 1.51 -4.18
CA SER A 161 -14.07 2.09 -5.49
C SER A 161 -14.34 3.59 -5.50
N LEU A 162 -13.39 4.34 -6.03
CA LEU A 162 -13.51 5.76 -6.22
C LEU A 162 -14.50 6.05 -7.36
N LYS A 163 -15.52 6.86 -7.09
CA LYS A 163 -16.53 7.26 -8.07
C LYS A 163 -16.53 8.78 -8.23
N ARG A 164 -16.58 9.23 -9.48
CA ARG A 164 -16.89 10.63 -9.82
C ARG A 164 -18.33 10.66 -10.32
N GLN A 165 -19.23 11.19 -9.49
CA GLN A 165 -20.64 11.28 -9.83
C GLN A 165 -20.96 12.66 -10.39
N THR A 166 -21.48 12.69 -11.62
CA THR A 166 -21.94 13.92 -12.26
C THR A 166 -23.33 14.27 -11.73
N LEU A 167 -23.43 15.38 -10.99
CA LEU A 167 -24.68 15.89 -10.43
C LEU A 167 -25.41 16.83 -11.42
N SER A 168 -24.65 17.55 -12.27
CA SER A 168 -25.14 18.37 -13.38
C SER A 168 -24.03 18.55 -14.43
N GLU A 169 -24.33 19.19 -15.57
CA GLU A 169 -23.36 19.42 -16.67
C GLU A 169 -22.04 20.08 -16.25
N GLN A 170 -22.00 20.76 -15.10
CA GLN A 170 -20.80 21.46 -14.61
C GLN A 170 -20.26 20.92 -13.27
N LEU A 171 -20.96 19.95 -12.65
CA LEU A 171 -20.73 19.53 -11.27
C LEU A 171 -20.48 18.03 -11.19
N SER A 172 -19.24 17.67 -10.86
CA SER A 172 -18.84 16.31 -10.49
C SER A 172 -18.43 16.28 -9.03
N VAL A 173 -18.99 15.37 -8.25
CA VAL A 173 -18.62 15.15 -6.84
C VAL A 173 -17.87 13.82 -6.74
N LEU A 174 -16.82 13.81 -5.92
CA LEU A 174 -16.09 12.60 -5.59
C LEU A 174 -16.80 11.87 -4.47
N ASP A 175 -17.07 10.58 -4.66
CA ASP A 175 -17.63 9.69 -3.64
C ASP A 175 -16.99 8.31 -3.73
N PHE A 176 -17.40 7.41 -2.83
CA PHE A 176 -16.94 6.04 -2.80
C PHE A 176 -18.12 5.08 -2.90
N GLU A 177 -17.90 3.95 -3.57
CA GLU A 177 -18.80 2.80 -3.55
C GLU A 177 -18.08 1.65 -2.83
N ARG A 178 -18.72 1.05 -1.82
CA ARG A 178 -18.21 -0.19 -1.23
C ARG A 178 -18.46 -1.32 -2.23
N VAL A 179 -17.39 -1.91 -2.75
CA VAL A 179 -17.50 -2.91 -3.83
C VAL A 179 -17.27 -4.34 -3.33
N LEU A 180 -16.34 -4.53 -2.41
CA LEU A 180 -15.89 -5.86 -2.01
C LEU A 180 -15.48 -5.89 -0.53
N ILE A 181 -15.84 -6.97 0.15
CA ILE A 181 -15.34 -7.31 1.48
C ILE A 181 -14.60 -8.65 1.36
N LEU A 182 -13.39 -8.71 1.91
CA LEU A 182 -12.61 -9.93 2.04
C LEU A 182 -12.59 -10.31 3.51
N HIS A 183 -13.33 -11.35 3.89
CA HIS A 183 -13.33 -11.88 5.25
C HIS A 183 -12.08 -12.73 5.47
N ILE A 184 -11.33 -12.44 6.54
CA ILE A 184 -10.09 -13.11 6.89
C ILE A 184 -10.31 -13.92 8.16
N GLN A 185 -9.96 -15.21 8.14
CA GLN A 185 -10.05 -16.06 9.33
C GLN A 185 -8.72 -16.07 10.10
N GLY A 186 -8.78 -15.79 11.40
CA GLY A 186 -7.64 -15.94 12.32
C GLY A 186 -6.50 -14.93 12.13
N TRP A 187 -6.72 -13.85 11.39
CA TRP A 187 -5.68 -12.89 11.01
C TRP A 187 -6.18 -11.45 11.12
N SER A 188 -5.36 -10.56 11.69
CA SER A 188 -5.60 -9.12 11.75
C SER A 188 -4.44 -8.36 11.11
N PRO A 189 -4.69 -7.55 10.06
CA PRO A 189 -3.64 -6.83 9.36
C PRO A 189 -3.16 -5.62 10.18
N SER A 190 -1.84 -5.50 10.33
CA SER A 190 -1.18 -4.30 10.86
C SER A 190 -0.93 -3.26 9.76
N GLN A 191 -0.69 -3.71 8.53
CA GLN A 191 -0.57 -2.86 7.34
C GLN A 191 -1.21 -3.55 6.13
N VAL A 192 -1.67 -2.73 5.18
CA VAL A 192 -2.19 -3.19 3.89
C VAL A 192 -1.61 -2.35 2.76
N ALA A 193 -1.55 -2.91 1.56
CA ALA A 193 -1.27 -2.18 0.33
C ALA A 193 -2.19 -2.67 -0.79
N PHE A 194 -2.58 -1.76 -1.69
CA PHE A 194 -3.49 -2.05 -2.79
C PHE A 194 -3.03 -1.41 -4.08
N CYS A 195 -2.88 -2.19 -5.15
CA CYS A 195 -2.52 -1.66 -6.47
C CYS A 195 -2.78 -2.70 -7.56
N ALA A 196 -3.34 -2.28 -8.71
CA ALA A 196 -3.50 -3.12 -9.89
C ALA A 196 -4.22 -4.47 -9.63
N GLY A 197 -5.21 -4.48 -8.73
CA GLY A 197 -5.93 -5.69 -8.31
C GLY A 197 -5.16 -6.58 -7.33
N TYR A 198 -3.90 -6.27 -7.03
CA TYR A 198 -3.14 -6.94 -5.97
C TYR A 198 -3.46 -6.30 -4.62
N VAL A 199 -3.74 -7.15 -3.64
CA VAL A 199 -3.94 -6.80 -2.23
C VAL A 199 -2.81 -7.46 -1.45
N ALA A 200 -2.03 -6.67 -0.73
CA ALA A 200 -1.03 -7.17 0.19
C ALA A 200 -1.45 -6.87 1.62
N LEU A 201 -1.28 -7.86 2.49
CA LEU A 201 -1.56 -7.82 3.92
C LEU A 201 -0.26 -8.13 4.66
N GLN A 202 -0.04 -7.43 5.76
CA GLN A 202 1.08 -7.68 6.67
C GLN A 202 0.55 -7.81 8.10
N THR A 203 1.01 -8.83 8.81
CA THR A 203 0.91 -8.96 10.29
C THR A 203 2.27 -8.59 10.91
N GLU A 204 2.55 -8.99 12.14
CA GLU A 204 3.87 -8.73 12.74
C GLU A 204 4.99 -9.49 12.04
N LEU A 205 4.75 -10.73 11.59
CA LEU A 205 5.80 -11.61 11.05
C LEU A 205 5.38 -12.32 9.77
N GLU A 206 4.24 -11.97 9.19
CA GLU A 206 3.72 -12.62 8.00
C GLU A 206 3.27 -11.61 6.96
N VAL A 207 3.47 -11.96 5.69
CA VAL A 207 3.01 -11.20 4.53
C VAL A 207 2.24 -12.14 3.63
N LEU A 208 1.04 -11.72 3.23
CA LEU A 208 0.24 -12.39 2.22
C LEU A 208 -0.04 -11.41 1.08
N VAL A 209 0.18 -11.83 -0.15
CA VAL A 209 -0.23 -11.10 -1.34
C VAL A 209 -1.19 -11.95 -2.14
N VAL A 210 -2.33 -11.38 -2.46
CA VAL A 210 -3.35 -11.98 -3.31
C VAL A 210 -3.68 -11.07 -4.48
N LYS A 211 -4.19 -11.65 -5.57
CA LYS A 211 -4.72 -10.93 -6.72
C LYS A 211 -6.21 -11.18 -6.83
N LEU A 212 -6.97 -10.10 -6.96
CA LEU A 212 -8.39 -10.13 -7.29
C LEU A 212 -8.52 -10.29 -8.80
N THR A 213 -9.17 -11.36 -9.24
CA THR A 213 -9.40 -11.65 -10.66
C THR A 213 -10.89 -11.84 -10.93
N PRO A 214 -11.45 -11.31 -12.03
CA PRO A 214 -12.77 -11.70 -12.48
C PRO A 214 -12.77 -13.18 -12.86
N GLN A 215 -13.69 -13.97 -12.32
CA GLN A 215 -13.88 -15.36 -12.71
C GLN A 215 -14.45 -15.39 -14.12
N GLN A 216 -13.66 -15.90 -15.06
CA GLN A 216 -14.21 -16.32 -16.33
C GLN A 216 -15.03 -17.59 -16.08
N LYS A 217 -16.32 -17.58 -16.44
CA LYS A 217 -17.11 -18.81 -16.51
C LYS A 217 -16.45 -19.72 -17.55
N SER A 218 -15.61 -20.65 -17.10
CA SER A 218 -15.22 -21.78 -17.93
C SER A 218 -16.48 -22.61 -18.22
N SER A 219 -16.60 -23.03 -19.46
CA SER A 219 -17.69 -23.86 -19.98
C SER A 219 -17.96 -25.09 -19.10
N ALA A 220 -19.24 -25.38 -18.90
CA ALA A 220 -19.78 -26.54 -18.19
C ALA A 220 -19.10 -27.87 -18.55
N ALA A 221 -18.64 -28.57 -17.52
CA ALA A 221 -18.57 -30.03 -17.31
C ALA A 221 -17.75 -30.24 -16.02
N ALA A 222 -18.20 -30.82 -14.92
CA ALA A 222 -19.28 -31.78 -14.70
C ALA A 222 -20.02 -31.46 -13.38
N GLU A 223 -21.33 -31.59 -13.43
CA GLU A 223 -22.22 -31.68 -12.28
C GLU A 223 -22.06 -33.04 -11.57
N GLU A 224 -22.68 -33.15 -10.39
CA GLU A 224 -22.85 -34.32 -9.50
C GLU A 224 -21.79 -34.49 -8.39
N HIS A 225 -22.09 -34.37 -7.09
CA HIS A 225 -23.32 -34.20 -6.33
C HIS A 225 -23.02 -33.43 -5.03
N ALA A 226 -23.82 -32.41 -4.73
CA ALA A 226 -23.98 -31.87 -3.39
C ALA A 226 -25.38 -32.24 -2.88
N LEU A 227 -25.44 -33.07 -1.85
CA LEU A 227 -26.62 -33.20 -0.99
C LEU A 227 -26.14 -33.19 0.46
N LEU A 228 -26.59 -32.16 1.17
CA LEU A 228 -26.73 -32.09 2.63
C LEU A 228 -28.22 -31.74 2.89
N PRO A 229 -28.76 -31.75 4.13
CA PRO A 229 -28.24 -32.22 5.44
C PRO A 229 -29.30 -33.04 6.23
N GLU A 230 -28.97 -33.53 7.44
CA GLU A 230 -29.74 -33.27 8.68
C GLU A 230 -29.09 -33.93 9.91
N ASP A 231 -28.99 -33.16 10.99
CA ASP A 231 -28.53 -33.54 12.33
C ASP A 231 -29.64 -34.25 13.16
N ILE A 232 -29.20 -34.82 14.29
CA ILE A 232 -29.90 -35.01 15.60
C ILE A 232 -30.19 -36.48 16.03
N MET A 233 -29.30 -36.95 16.91
CA MET A 233 -29.48 -37.66 18.20
C MET A 233 -30.50 -38.81 18.36
N THR A 234 -30.02 -39.97 18.82
CA THR A 234 -30.53 -40.79 19.96
C THR A 234 -29.64 -42.04 20.10
N GLU A 235 -28.77 -42.10 21.13
CA GLU A 235 -28.93 -42.83 22.40
C GLU A 235 -29.14 -44.35 22.33
N THR A 236 -28.25 -45.05 23.07
CA THR A 236 -28.37 -46.37 23.73
C THR A 236 -28.57 -47.62 22.84
N SER A 237 -27.93 -48.79 23.01
CA SER A 237 -27.34 -49.48 24.17
C SER A 237 -26.69 -50.82 23.73
N ILE A 238 -25.58 -51.22 24.38
CA ILE A 238 -25.29 -52.54 25.04
C ILE A 238 -25.35 -53.81 24.14
N ASP A 239 -24.30 -54.63 23.94
CA ASP A 239 -23.65 -55.63 24.84
C ASP A 239 -22.28 -56.05 24.22
N GLU A 240 -21.16 -56.03 24.96
CA GLU A 240 -20.54 -57.12 25.75
C GLU A 240 -19.94 -58.28 24.94
N ASP A 241 -18.59 -58.36 24.93
CA ASP A 241 -17.89 -59.61 25.27
C ASP A 241 -16.42 -59.34 25.72
N ALA A 242 -16.08 -59.96 26.85
CA ALA A 242 -14.81 -59.91 27.60
C ALA A 242 -13.74 -60.83 26.95
N GLU A 243 -12.42 -60.75 27.18
CA GLU A 243 -11.65 -60.89 28.43
C GLU A 243 -10.19 -60.46 28.18
N MET A 244 -9.63 -59.56 29.01
CA MET A 244 -8.60 -59.79 30.03
C MET A 244 -7.21 -60.30 29.58
N THR A 245 -6.24 -59.38 29.57
CA THR A 245 -5.03 -59.53 30.41
C THR A 245 -4.56 -58.15 30.89
N LYS A 246 -4.63 -57.97 32.21
CA LYS A 246 -4.00 -56.90 32.99
C LYS A 246 -2.48 -57.05 32.94
N ASP A 247 -1.78 -55.95 32.75
CA ASP A 247 -0.70 -55.56 33.67
C ASP A 247 -0.61 -54.03 33.70
N GLY A 248 -0.82 -53.48 34.89
CA GLY A 248 -0.91 -52.06 35.11
C GLY A 248 0.45 -51.45 35.41
N PHE A 249 0.77 -50.36 34.72
CA PHE A 249 1.53 -49.24 35.26
C PHE A 249 1.03 -47.97 34.58
N SER A 250 0.22 -47.18 35.29
CA SER A 250 0.15 -45.76 34.99
C SER A 250 1.55 -45.18 35.22
N PRO A 251 2.04 -44.37 34.29
CA PRO A 251 2.24 -42.99 34.69
C PRO A 251 1.77 -42.02 33.62
N LEU A 252 1.02 -41.03 34.08
CA LEU A 252 1.16 -39.64 33.65
C LEU A 252 2.57 -39.39 33.12
N HIS A 253 2.72 -39.35 31.80
CA HIS A 253 3.90 -38.80 31.14
C HIS A 253 3.42 -37.64 30.29
N ALA A 254 3.74 -36.45 30.81
CA ALA A 254 3.95 -35.20 30.12
C ALA A 254 3.47 -35.20 28.66
N GLN A 255 2.34 -34.53 28.43
CA GLN A 255 2.27 -33.67 27.25
C GLN A 255 3.45 -32.70 27.42
N GLU A 256 4.59 -33.04 26.81
CA GLU A 256 5.65 -32.09 26.62
C GLU A 256 5.01 -30.95 25.83
N ASP A 257 4.80 -29.80 26.50
CA ASP A 257 4.45 -28.53 25.89
C ASP A 257 5.62 -28.11 24.98
N PHE A 258 5.82 -28.82 23.89
CA PHE A 258 6.72 -28.40 22.83
C PHE A 258 6.03 -27.25 22.13
N PHE A 259 6.47 -26.03 22.44
CA PHE A 259 6.25 -24.88 21.59
C PHE A 259 6.89 -25.18 20.23
N LEU A 260 6.08 -25.63 19.26
CA LEU A 260 6.47 -25.67 17.86
C LEU A 260 6.63 -24.23 17.39
N PHE A 261 7.87 -23.74 17.39
CA PHE A 261 8.17 -22.44 16.82
C PHE A 261 7.80 -22.47 15.32
N PRO A 262 6.97 -21.53 14.86
CA PRO A 262 6.66 -21.42 13.44
C PRO A 262 7.98 -21.25 12.66
N LYS A 263 8.24 -22.15 11.72
CA LYS A 263 9.44 -22.08 10.89
C LYS A 263 9.33 -20.94 9.88
N HIS A 264 10.48 -20.46 9.41
CA HIS A 264 10.51 -19.60 8.22
C HIS A 264 9.85 -20.33 7.05
N GLN A 265 8.94 -19.66 6.35
CA GLN A 265 8.21 -20.24 5.24
C GLN A 265 8.10 -19.20 4.12
N GLU A 266 8.37 -19.63 2.90
CA GLU A 266 8.19 -18.85 1.68
C GLU A 266 7.44 -19.72 0.69
N MET A 267 6.33 -19.21 0.17
CA MET A 267 5.48 -19.91 -0.79
C MET A 267 5.13 -18.93 -1.92
N LEU A 268 5.44 -19.32 -3.16
CA LEU A 268 5.30 -18.48 -4.34
C LEU A 268 4.26 -19.06 -5.30
N GLY A 269 3.46 -18.19 -5.91
CA GLY A 269 2.43 -18.59 -6.87
C GLY A 269 1.43 -19.56 -6.25
N ASN A 270 1.20 -20.70 -6.92
CA ASN A 270 0.17 -21.67 -6.50
C ASN A 270 0.45 -22.29 -5.12
N GLU A 271 1.71 -22.42 -4.70
CA GLU A 271 2.07 -22.92 -3.37
C GLU A 271 1.52 -22.02 -2.26
N ALA A 272 1.35 -20.71 -2.54
CA ALA A 272 0.81 -19.78 -1.56
C ALA A 272 -0.66 -20.08 -1.18
N GLN A 273 -1.38 -20.87 -1.98
CA GLN A 273 -2.75 -21.32 -1.64
C GLN A 273 -2.75 -22.26 -0.41
N GLU A 274 -1.65 -22.95 -0.14
CA GLU A 274 -1.50 -23.89 0.97
C GLU A 274 -1.05 -23.20 2.27
N CYS A 275 -1.03 -21.86 2.31
CA CYS A 275 -0.60 -21.10 3.50
C CYS A 275 -1.51 -21.23 4.73
N GLY A 276 -2.66 -21.87 4.59
CA GLY A 276 -3.62 -22.09 5.67
C GLY A 276 -4.48 -20.88 6.01
N ILE A 277 -4.35 -19.76 5.29
CA ILE A 277 -5.17 -18.56 5.47
C ILE A 277 -6.32 -18.60 4.48
N SER A 278 -7.55 -18.60 4.99
CA SER A 278 -8.77 -18.58 4.17
C SER A 278 -9.29 -17.15 3.99
N LEU A 279 -9.59 -16.81 2.74
CA LEU A 279 -10.22 -15.54 2.35
C LEU A 279 -11.57 -15.82 1.71
N VAL A 280 -12.64 -15.26 2.28
CA VAL A 280 -14.00 -15.36 1.72
C VAL A 280 -14.41 -14.00 1.16
N LEU A 281 -14.79 -13.97 -0.11
CA LEU A 281 -15.21 -12.76 -0.80
C LEU A 281 -16.71 -12.53 -0.64
N GLU A 282 -17.08 -11.29 -0.31
CA GLU A 282 -18.46 -10.80 -0.33
C GLU A 282 -18.53 -9.56 -1.22
N TRP A 283 -19.22 -9.70 -2.36
CA TRP A 283 -19.48 -8.58 -3.26
C TRP A 283 -20.62 -7.71 -2.71
N THR A 284 -20.39 -6.40 -2.66
CA THR A 284 -21.36 -5.41 -2.12
C THR A 284 -21.68 -4.27 -3.06
N GLY A 285 -21.08 -4.24 -4.26
CA GLY A 285 -21.33 -3.21 -5.27
C GLY A 285 -22.76 -3.27 -5.84
N MET A 286 -23.30 -2.10 -6.21
CA MET A 286 -24.68 -1.92 -6.68
C MET A 286 -24.86 -2.27 -8.16
N GLU A 287 -23.80 -2.23 -8.98
CA GLU A 287 -23.87 -2.52 -10.41
C GLU A 287 -24.08 -4.03 -10.66
N ALA A 288 -25.30 -4.40 -11.08
CA ALA A 288 -25.70 -5.80 -11.30
C ALA A 288 -24.99 -6.47 -12.50
N GLU A 289 -24.51 -5.68 -13.46
CA GLU A 289 -23.85 -6.16 -14.69
C GLU A 289 -22.41 -6.62 -14.46
N SER A 290 -21.82 -6.27 -13.31
CA SER A 290 -20.47 -6.71 -12.89
C SER A 290 -20.51 -7.74 -11.76
N ARG A 291 -21.60 -8.50 -11.60
CA ARG A 291 -21.57 -9.79 -10.85
C ARG A 291 -20.79 -10.85 -11.63
N GLY A 292 -19.60 -10.51 -12.11
CA GLY A 292 -18.59 -11.53 -12.33
C GLY A 292 -18.17 -11.99 -10.95
N ASP A 293 -18.31 -13.28 -10.67
CA ASP A 293 -17.74 -13.85 -9.45
C ASP A 293 -16.27 -13.40 -9.41
N MET A 294 -15.88 -12.57 -8.45
CA MET A 294 -14.47 -12.27 -8.27
C MET A 294 -13.87 -13.51 -7.61
N SER A 295 -12.69 -13.92 -8.04
CA SER A 295 -11.89 -14.93 -7.36
C SER A 295 -10.63 -14.31 -6.79
N VAL A 296 -10.12 -14.93 -5.73
CA VAL A 296 -8.85 -14.61 -5.11
C VAL A 296 -7.82 -15.62 -5.58
N VAL A 297 -6.71 -15.14 -6.11
CA VAL A 297 -5.54 -15.95 -6.43
C VAL A 297 -4.44 -15.60 -5.43
N TYR A 298 -3.93 -16.59 -4.71
CA TYR A 298 -2.80 -16.42 -3.81
C TYR A 298 -1.52 -16.30 -4.64
N VAL A 299 -0.71 -15.29 -4.33
CA VAL A 299 0.46 -14.92 -5.15
C VAL A 299 1.75 -15.12 -4.39
N LEU A 300 1.80 -14.69 -3.13
CA LEU A 300 2.99 -14.79 -2.28
C LEU A 300 2.52 -14.93 -0.84
N PHE A 301 3.07 -15.91 -0.13
CA PHE A 301 3.01 -15.96 1.32
C PHE A 301 4.42 -16.08 1.89
N ARG A 302 4.72 -15.27 2.89
CA ARG A 302 5.97 -15.36 3.62
C ARG A 302 5.76 -15.21 5.12
N ARG A 303 6.31 -16.15 5.89
CA ARG A 303 6.33 -16.15 7.35
C ARG A 303 7.76 -16.10 7.85
N PHE A 304 8.00 -15.22 8.81
CA PHE A 304 9.28 -15.10 9.49
C PHE A 304 9.22 -15.80 10.84
N ALA A 305 10.22 -16.63 11.11
CA ALA A 305 10.44 -17.13 12.46
C ALA A 305 11.02 -15.97 13.28
N PRO A 306 10.46 -15.65 14.46
CA PRO A 306 11.05 -14.65 15.33
C PRO A 306 12.44 -15.10 15.77
N ASP A 307 13.44 -14.24 15.56
CA ASP A 307 14.79 -14.47 16.07
C ASP A 307 14.86 -14.01 17.53
N PHE A 308 14.63 -14.93 18.46
CA PHE A 308 14.72 -14.68 19.90
C PHE A 308 16.14 -14.86 20.46
N PHE A 309 17.17 -15.02 19.60
CA PHE A 309 18.54 -15.12 20.11
C PHE A 309 18.99 -13.78 20.70
N GLN A 310 19.41 -13.80 21.97
CA GLN A 310 19.97 -12.68 22.75
C GLN A 310 19.13 -11.39 22.82
N GLY A 311 18.12 -11.37 23.71
CA GLY A 311 17.61 -10.13 24.30
C GLY A 311 16.94 -9.13 23.34
N CYS A 312 16.64 -9.53 22.10
CA CYS A 312 15.88 -8.72 21.16
C CYS A 312 14.42 -8.64 21.62
N SER A 313 13.84 -7.43 21.62
CA SER A 313 12.42 -7.27 21.94
C SER A 313 11.56 -7.67 20.74
N VAL A 314 10.29 -8.00 20.98
CA VAL A 314 9.32 -8.33 19.90
C VAL A 314 9.18 -7.19 18.89
N GLU A 315 9.29 -5.94 19.34
CA GLU A 315 9.22 -4.77 18.46
C GLU A 315 10.40 -4.67 17.49
N GLU A 316 11.52 -5.33 17.82
CA GLU A 316 12.74 -5.33 17.02
C GLU A 316 12.82 -6.49 16.02
N THR A 317 11.81 -7.36 15.98
CA THR A 317 11.74 -8.49 15.05
C THR A 317 10.55 -8.41 14.09
N ARG A 318 9.60 -7.48 14.30
CA ARG A 318 8.41 -7.35 13.47
C ARG A 318 8.64 -6.59 12.15
N LEU A 319 7.83 -6.92 11.16
CA LEU A 319 7.70 -6.18 9.91
C LEU A 319 7.23 -4.76 10.16
N HIS A 320 7.81 -3.78 9.46
CA HIS A 320 7.53 -2.35 9.68
C HIS A 320 7.09 -1.59 8.42
N SER A 321 7.25 -2.18 7.23
CA SER A 321 6.91 -1.49 5.97
C SER A 321 6.39 -2.48 4.94
N LEU A 322 5.28 -2.14 4.29
CA LEU A 322 4.66 -2.85 3.17
C LEU A 322 4.28 -1.86 2.06
N GLN A 323 4.72 -2.10 0.82
CA GLN A 323 4.42 -1.27 -0.34
C GLN A 323 4.18 -2.13 -1.58
N LEU A 324 3.14 -1.81 -2.35
CA LEU A 324 2.97 -2.29 -3.72
C LEU A 324 3.41 -1.20 -4.70
N HIS A 325 4.17 -1.58 -5.71
CA HIS A 325 4.83 -0.64 -6.61
C HIS A 325 4.63 -1.05 -8.08
N PRO A 326 3.73 -0.38 -8.82
CA PRO A 326 3.52 -0.64 -10.24
C PRO A 326 4.61 0.05 -11.07
N MET A 327 5.19 -0.68 -12.02
CA MET A 327 6.12 -0.14 -13.01
C MET A 327 5.51 -0.19 -14.41
N PHE A 328 5.70 0.90 -15.14
CA PHE A 328 5.24 1.06 -16.51
C PHE A 328 6.44 1.22 -17.43
N THR A 329 6.40 0.51 -18.54
CA THR A 329 7.37 0.64 -19.62
C THR A 329 6.59 0.96 -20.90
N GLY A 330 7.09 1.92 -21.65
CA GLY A 330 6.47 2.36 -22.90
C GLY A 330 6.17 3.84 -22.98
N LYS A 331 6.25 4.35 -24.22
CA LYS A 331 5.77 5.67 -24.61
C LYS A 331 4.25 5.65 -24.52
N GLN A 332 3.65 6.02 -23.38
CA GLN A 332 2.23 6.35 -23.35
C GLN A 332 2.03 7.56 -24.27
N LYS A 333 1.69 7.31 -25.54
CA LYS A 333 1.11 8.32 -26.41
C LYS A 333 -0.14 8.81 -25.71
N GLU A 334 -0.15 10.08 -25.32
CA GLU A 334 -1.30 10.90 -24.92
C GLU A 334 -2.63 10.15 -24.94
N ALA A 335 -2.83 9.25 -23.99
CA ALA A 335 -4.11 8.63 -23.75
C ALA A 335 -4.73 9.50 -22.66
N SER A 336 -5.82 10.17 -23.03
CA SER A 336 -6.67 10.97 -22.14
C SER A 336 -6.71 10.41 -20.71
N ASP A 337 -6.65 11.31 -19.73
CA ASP A 337 -6.61 11.15 -18.26
C ASP A 337 -7.49 10.07 -17.57
N SER A 338 -8.22 9.23 -18.28
CA SER A 338 -9.24 8.37 -17.71
C SER A 338 -8.85 6.91 -17.47
N LYS A 339 -7.79 6.35 -18.08
CA LYS A 339 -7.32 4.98 -17.75
C LYS A 339 -5.81 4.85 -17.95
N ARG A 340 -5.03 4.92 -16.87
CA ARG A 340 -3.66 4.37 -16.88
C ARG A 340 -3.76 2.90 -17.33
N GLY A 341 -2.95 2.52 -18.32
CA GLY A 341 -2.89 1.13 -18.79
C GLY A 341 -2.52 0.16 -17.67
N GLU A 342 -2.55 -1.13 -17.96
CA GLU A 342 -2.06 -2.14 -17.01
C GLU A 342 -0.54 -1.96 -16.80
N PRO A 343 -0.01 -2.02 -15.57
CA PRO A 343 1.43 -1.92 -15.35
C PRO A 343 2.17 -3.09 -16.00
N THR A 344 3.34 -2.82 -16.56
CA THR A 344 4.24 -3.85 -17.12
C THR A 344 4.63 -4.85 -16.04
N CYS A 345 5.03 -4.34 -14.88
CA CYS A 345 5.38 -5.14 -13.70
C CYS A 345 4.71 -4.57 -12.45
N VAL A 346 4.39 -5.43 -11.49
CA VAL A 346 3.98 -5.02 -10.15
C VAL A 346 4.93 -5.66 -9.17
N PHE A 347 5.47 -4.86 -8.26
CA PHE A 347 6.36 -5.32 -7.22
C PHE A 347 5.69 -5.22 -5.85
N VAL A 348 6.08 -6.10 -4.94
CA VAL A 348 5.81 -5.92 -3.50
C VAL A 348 7.13 -5.80 -2.77
N PHE A 349 7.19 -4.82 -1.88
CA PHE A 349 8.29 -4.63 -0.96
C PHE A 349 7.77 -4.74 0.46
N PHE A 350 8.49 -5.51 1.28
CA PHE A 350 8.27 -5.51 2.72
C PHE A 350 9.58 -5.67 3.48
N SER A 351 9.59 -5.20 4.72
CA SER A 351 10.85 -5.04 5.48
C SER A 351 10.70 -5.42 6.94
N LEU A 352 11.64 -6.26 7.38
CA LEU A 352 12.05 -6.44 8.76
C LEU A 352 13.08 -5.35 9.13
N PRO A 353 13.40 -5.17 10.43
CA PRO A 353 14.31 -4.12 10.86
C PRO A 353 15.73 -4.26 10.30
N ASN A 354 16.18 -5.45 9.91
CA ASN A 354 17.53 -5.67 9.37
C ASN A 354 17.55 -6.06 7.89
N THR A 355 16.40 -6.45 7.33
CA THR A 355 16.35 -6.97 5.97
C THR A 355 15.07 -6.57 5.25
N GLY A 356 15.20 -6.03 4.04
CA GLY A 356 14.10 -5.79 3.11
C GLY A 356 14.04 -6.83 2.00
N TYR A 357 12.85 -7.13 1.51
CA TYR A 357 12.63 -8.07 0.41
C TYR A 357 11.76 -7.44 -0.67
N MET A 358 12.18 -7.59 -1.92
CA MET A 358 11.47 -7.11 -3.10
C MET A 358 11.11 -8.29 -4.00
N TYR A 359 9.84 -8.48 -4.28
CA TYR A 359 9.35 -9.51 -5.21
C TYR A 359 8.71 -8.88 -6.44
N SER A 360 8.90 -9.52 -7.59
CA SER A 360 8.04 -9.32 -8.75
C SER A 360 6.78 -10.16 -8.57
N LEU A 361 5.61 -9.63 -8.92
CA LEU A 361 4.31 -10.30 -8.77
C LEU A 361 3.61 -10.61 -10.09
N LYS A 362 4.09 -10.04 -11.20
CA LYS A 362 3.47 -10.17 -12.52
C LYS A 362 4.35 -11.06 -13.41
N ASN A 363 3.70 -11.93 -14.19
CA ASN A 363 4.27 -13.01 -15.01
C ASN A 363 4.83 -14.17 -14.18
N THR A 364 5.94 -13.94 -13.47
CA THR A 364 6.61 -14.90 -12.58
C THR A 364 6.80 -14.27 -11.22
N VAL A 365 6.31 -14.95 -10.18
CA VAL A 365 6.51 -14.50 -8.80
C VAL A 365 7.89 -14.93 -8.34
N GLU A 366 8.78 -13.98 -8.12
CA GLU A 366 10.17 -14.26 -7.74
C GLU A 366 10.75 -13.16 -6.86
N LEU A 367 11.70 -13.54 -6.01
CA LEU A 367 12.49 -12.61 -5.22
C LEU A 367 13.51 -11.90 -6.11
N VAL A 368 13.34 -10.60 -6.29
CA VAL A 368 14.18 -9.76 -7.16
C VAL A 368 15.40 -9.26 -6.41
N SER A 369 15.25 -8.86 -5.15
CA SER A 369 16.34 -8.28 -4.36
C SER A 369 16.11 -8.44 -2.87
N THR A 370 17.21 -8.66 -2.15
CA THR A 370 17.28 -8.64 -0.68
C THR A 370 18.17 -7.49 -0.26
N TYR A 371 17.70 -6.66 0.65
CA TYR A 371 18.40 -5.49 1.15
C TYR A 371 18.85 -5.75 2.57
N GLN A 372 20.17 -5.78 2.81
CA GLN A 372 20.71 -5.92 4.15
C GLN A 372 21.03 -4.55 4.73
N TYR A 373 20.50 -4.26 5.92
CA TYR A 373 20.71 -2.99 6.58
C TYR A 373 21.79 -3.12 7.66
N PRO A 374 22.78 -2.21 7.68
CA PRO A 374 23.82 -2.21 8.71
C PRO A 374 23.30 -1.80 10.09
N GLU A 375 22.13 -1.16 10.16
CA GLU A 375 21.47 -0.71 11.38
C GLU A 375 19.98 -1.04 11.32
N LYS A 376 19.33 -1.16 12.48
CA LYS A 376 17.89 -1.42 12.55
C LYS A 376 17.10 -0.28 11.90
N ALA A 377 16.31 -0.63 10.90
CA ALA A 377 15.39 0.24 10.19
C ALA A 377 14.12 0.45 11.01
N HIS A 378 13.67 1.71 11.06
CA HIS A 378 12.36 2.09 11.58
C HIS A 378 11.32 2.19 10.45
N GLN A 379 11.75 2.60 9.27
CA GLN A 379 10.90 2.73 8.10
C GLN A 379 11.72 2.49 6.83
N ALA A 380 11.10 1.85 5.85
CA ALA A 380 11.64 1.71 4.51
C ALA A 380 10.64 2.29 3.51
N VAL A 381 11.09 3.16 2.61
CA VAL A 381 10.26 3.85 1.60
C VAL A 381 10.82 3.57 0.23
N LEU A 382 9.98 2.97 -0.62
CA LEU A 382 10.33 2.64 -1.99
C LEU A 382 9.93 3.78 -2.93
N SER A 383 10.85 4.19 -3.79
CA SER A 383 10.58 5.04 -4.95
C SER A 383 10.89 4.30 -6.25
N ASP A 384 10.57 4.93 -7.38
CA ASP A 384 10.82 4.40 -8.73
C ASP A 384 12.31 4.10 -8.98
N GLN A 385 13.22 4.76 -8.26
CA GLN A 385 14.67 4.72 -8.51
C GLN A 385 15.49 4.20 -7.32
N PHE A 386 15.00 4.40 -6.10
CA PHE A 386 15.78 4.13 -4.89
C PHE A 386 14.91 3.55 -3.79
N LEU A 387 15.57 2.84 -2.88
CA LEU A 387 15.01 2.43 -1.61
C LEU A 387 15.66 3.26 -0.52
N TYR A 388 14.84 3.92 0.28
CA TYR A 388 15.27 4.76 1.38
C TYR A 388 14.99 4.06 2.70
N ILE A 389 16.01 3.94 3.56
CA ILE A 389 15.91 3.30 4.87
C ILE A 389 16.18 4.34 5.93
N ILE A 390 15.22 4.53 6.84
CA ILE A 390 15.38 5.35 8.02
C ILE A 390 15.82 4.46 9.16
N THR A 391 16.94 4.81 9.77
CA THR A 391 17.38 4.29 11.06
C THR A 391 17.27 5.40 12.10
N ARG A 392 17.57 5.09 13.36
CA ARG A 392 17.58 6.10 14.44
C ARG A 392 18.46 7.31 14.13
N ASN A 393 19.56 7.09 13.40
CA ASN A 393 20.65 8.06 13.25
C ASN A 393 20.96 8.40 11.79
N ALA A 394 20.35 7.71 10.82
CA ALA A 394 20.71 7.87 9.43
C ALA A 394 19.54 7.66 8.47
N LEU A 395 19.65 8.31 7.31
CA LEU A 395 18.95 7.97 6.09
C LEU A 395 19.93 7.24 5.16
N GLN A 396 19.60 6.01 4.82
CA GLN A 396 20.39 5.19 3.90
C GLN A 396 19.65 5.08 2.57
N CYS A 397 20.40 5.06 1.47
CA CYS A 397 19.86 4.99 0.12
C CYS A 397 20.47 3.77 -0.61
N PHE A 398 19.61 2.95 -1.21
CA PHE A 398 19.98 1.76 -1.96
C PHE A 398 19.45 1.82 -3.39
N THR A 399 20.17 1.22 -4.33
CA THR A 399 19.68 0.99 -5.70
C THR A 399 18.49 0.04 -5.71
N VAL A 400 17.52 0.23 -6.62
CA VAL A 400 16.43 -0.75 -6.85
C VAL A 400 16.51 -1.35 -8.25
N ARG A 401 15.97 -2.56 -8.40
CA ARG A 401 15.98 -3.30 -9.68
C ARG A 401 14.64 -3.26 -10.42
N CYS A 402 13.62 -2.59 -9.89
CA CYS A 402 12.28 -2.53 -10.48
C CYS A 402 12.30 -2.10 -11.96
N SER A 403 13.03 -1.01 -12.26
CA SER A 403 13.15 -0.48 -13.62
C SER A 403 13.91 -1.40 -14.57
N ALA A 404 14.97 -2.06 -14.10
CA ALA A 404 15.73 -3.02 -14.90
C ALA A 404 14.88 -4.26 -15.23
N VAL A 405 14.14 -4.79 -14.25
CA VAL A 405 13.22 -5.91 -14.44
C VAL A 405 12.13 -5.54 -15.44
N ALA A 406 11.49 -4.38 -15.28
CA ALA A 406 10.45 -3.94 -16.18
C ALA A 406 10.99 -3.72 -17.61
N ALA A 407 12.16 -3.09 -17.77
CA ALA A 407 12.79 -2.90 -19.07
C ALA A 407 13.13 -4.23 -19.76
N ARG A 408 13.53 -5.26 -19.00
CA ARG A 408 13.83 -6.59 -19.54
C ARG A 408 12.60 -7.35 -19.99
N VAL A 409 11.44 -7.10 -19.36
CA VAL A 409 10.15 -7.65 -19.82
C VAL A 409 9.79 -7.11 -21.21
N ASP A 410 10.06 -5.83 -21.45
CA ASP A 410 9.84 -5.21 -22.77
C ASP A 410 10.90 -5.60 -23.81
N ASP A 411 12.15 -5.67 -23.40
CA ASP A 411 13.29 -6.03 -24.25
C ASP A 411 14.22 -7.02 -23.53
N PRO A 412 14.12 -8.31 -23.84
CA PRO A 412 14.94 -9.36 -23.23
C PRO A 412 16.45 -9.18 -23.41
N TYR A 413 16.90 -8.31 -24.33
CA TYR A 413 18.30 -8.03 -24.61
C TYR A 413 18.78 -6.69 -24.00
N ILE A 414 17.94 -6.03 -23.18
CA ILE A 414 18.24 -4.69 -22.64
C ILE A 414 19.48 -4.66 -21.74
N ASP A 415 19.78 -5.76 -21.05
CA ASP A 415 20.89 -5.91 -20.10
C ASP A 415 22.07 -6.69 -20.67
N THR A 416 22.14 -6.79 -22.01
CA THR A 416 23.31 -7.30 -22.73
C THR A 416 24.39 -6.22 -22.87
N THR A 417 25.60 -6.62 -23.25
CA THR A 417 26.73 -5.70 -23.49
C THR A 417 26.48 -4.65 -24.58
N MET A 418 25.40 -4.79 -25.34
CA MET A 418 25.00 -3.85 -26.39
C MET A 418 24.24 -2.63 -25.87
N LYS A 419 23.79 -2.63 -24.60
CA LYS A 419 22.99 -1.56 -23.99
C LYS A 419 23.46 -1.25 -22.57
N ALA A 420 23.22 -0.01 -22.12
CA ALA A 420 23.71 0.50 -20.83
C ALA A 420 22.78 0.20 -19.64
N CYS A 421 22.02 -0.90 -19.66
CA CYS A 421 21.16 -1.30 -18.54
C CYS A 421 21.91 -2.31 -17.67
N PRO A 422 22.01 -2.11 -16.33
CA PRO A 422 22.62 -3.10 -15.46
C PRO A 422 21.79 -4.40 -15.46
N PRO A 423 22.42 -5.58 -15.40
CA PRO A 423 21.71 -6.85 -15.25
C PRO A 423 20.74 -6.86 -14.08
N VAL A 424 19.58 -7.46 -14.28
CA VAL A 424 18.57 -7.60 -13.20
C VAL A 424 19.09 -8.44 -12.03
N THR A 425 20.05 -9.34 -12.30
CA THR A 425 20.72 -10.20 -11.32
C THR A 425 21.86 -9.50 -10.59
N MET A 426 22.19 -8.26 -10.95
CA MET A 426 23.24 -7.50 -10.28
C MET A 426 22.80 -7.16 -8.86
N GLU A 427 23.63 -7.48 -7.87
CA GLU A 427 23.35 -7.19 -6.47
C GLU A 427 23.01 -5.71 -6.25
N VAL A 428 22.09 -5.44 -5.33
CA VAL A 428 21.77 -4.08 -4.92
C VAL A 428 22.93 -3.49 -4.13
N CYS A 429 23.16 -2.19 -4.29
CA CYS A 429 24.25 -1.51 -3.61
C CYS A 429 23.71 -0.40 -2.71
N ALA A 430 24.31 -0.25 -1.53
CA ALA A 430 24.19 0.96 -0.73
C ALA A 430 24.92 2.09 -1.47
N LEU A 431 24.20 3.17 -1.76
CA LEU A 431 24.73 4.34 -2.46
C LEU A 431 25.29 5.36 -1.47
N ARG A 432 24.57 5.60 -0.37
CA ARG A 432 24.92 6.62 0.61
C ARG A 432 24.26 6.39 1.95
N ILE A 433 24.94 6.84 3.00
CA ILE A 433 24.40 7.00 4.35
C ILE A 433 24.55 8.48 4.72
N GLN A 434 23.44 9.13 5.05
CA GLN A 434 23.40 10.52 5.51
C GLN A 434 22.94 10.54 6.96
N LEU A 435 23.74 11.10 7.86
CA LEU A 435 23.39 11.21 9.26
C LEU A 435 22.28 12.25 9.46
N PHE A 436 21.29 11.89 10.28
CA PHE A 436 20.19 12.75 10.71
C PHE A 436 19.96 12.54 12.20
N ILE A 437 19.65 13.62 12.91
CA ILE A 437 19.28 13.54 14.33
C ILE A 437 17.75 13.51 14.40
N GLY A 438 17.20 12.41 14.93
CA GLY A 438 15.77 12.33 15.22
C GLY A 438 14.87 12.20 13.99
N LEU A 439 15.34 11.56 12.92
CA LEU A 439 14.51 11.25 11.76
C LEU A 439 13.43 10.24 12.16
N LYS A 440 12.15 10.65 12.13
CA LYS A 440 11.02 9.81 12.55
C LYS A 440 10.25 9.19 11.39
N LEU A 441 10.08 9.93 10.30
CA LEU A 441 9.27 9.50 9.16
C LEU A 441 9.83 10.06 7.86
N LEU A 442 9.69 9.29 6.79
CA LEU A 442 9.91 9.72 5.41
C LEU A 442 8.61 9.50 4.64
N SER A 443 8.27 10.50 3.84
CA SER A 443 7.18 10.44 2.87
C SER A 443 7.73 10.85 1.51
N TYR A 444 7.31 10.13 0.47
CA TYR A 444 7.75 10.37 -0.89
C TYR A 444 6.52 10.65 -1.76
N THR A 445 6.61 11.69 -2.58
CA THR A 445 5.64 12.00 -3.63
C THR A 445 6.39 12.32 -4.91
N CYS A 446 5.95 11.75 -6.01
CA CYS A 446 6.44 12.10 -7.33
C CYS A 446 5.54 13.21 -7.89
N SER A 447 6.11 14.38 -8.15
CA SER A 447 5.37 15.56 -8.65
C SER A 447 5.20 15.58 -10.18
N ALA A 448 5.69 14.58 -10.91
CA ALA A 448 5.48 14.45 -12.35
C ALA A 448 5.65 12.98 -12.79
N PRO A 449 4.92 12.49 -13.82
CA PRO A 449 5.32 11.24 -14.46
C PRO A 449 6.72 11.41 -15.06
N PRO A 450 7.63 10.42 -14.93
CA PRO A 450 8.86 10.44 -15.71
C PRO A 450 8.50 10.33 -17.19
N ASN A 451 8.63 11.43 -17.93
CA ASN A 451 8.58 11.42 -19.38
C ASN A 451 9.81 10.67 -19.91
N TRP A 452 9.68 9.37 -20.15
CA TRP A 452 10.71 8.49 -20.74
C TRP A 452 10.94 8.74 -22.25
N GLN A 453 11.07 9.99 -22.70
CA GLN A 453 11.17 10.30 -24.14
C GLN A 453 12.44 10.99 -24.65
N GLU A 454 13.39 11.42 -23.82
CA GLU A 454 14.63 12.02 -24.34
C GLU A 454 15.87 11.14 -24.14
N MET A 455 15.86 9.98 -24.79
CA MET A 455 17.08 9.38 -25.31
C MET A 455 16.88 9.17 -26.82
N THR A 456 17.08 10.23 -27.60
CA THR A 456 17.37 10.09 -29.03
C THR A 456 18.67 10.80 -29.37
N THR A 457 19.43 10.13 -30.22
CA THR A 457 20.80 10.37 -30.68
C THR A 457 21.11 11.80 -31.11
N PRO A 458 22.37 12.28 -30.96
CA PRO A 458 22.75 13.63 -31.38
C PRO A 458 22.84 13.70 -32.92
N SER A 459 21.95 14.47 -33.55
CA SER A 459 22.13 14.87 -34.94
C SER A 459 23.19 15.97 -35.04
N SER A 460 24.20 15.71 -35.84
CA SER A 460 25.30 16.62 -36.18
C SER A 460 24.81 17.90 -36.90
N SER A 461 25.06 19.07 -36.33
CA SER A 461 25.53 20.25 -37.10
C SER A 461 26.02 21.36 -36.16
N GLN A 462 27.15 21.96 -36.54
CA GLN A 462 27.91 22.96 -35.79
C GLN A 462 27.31 24.37 -35.94
N HIS A 463 27.27 25.13 -34.83
CA HIS A 463 27.99 26.40 -34.58
C HIS A 463 27.18 27.44 -33.79
N SER A 464 27.79 27.86 -32.67
CA SER A 464 27.79 29.22 -32.07
C SER A 464 27.33 29.31 -30.59
N LYS A 465 28.36 29.27 -29.74
CA LYS A 465 28.62 30.13 -28.56
C LYS A 465 27.59 30.21 -27.42
N ASN A 466 28.01 29.59 -26.31
CA ASN A 466 27.86 30.03 -24.91
C ASN A 466 26.52 30.63 -24.49
N LYS A 467 25.64 29.76 -23.96
CA LYS A 467 24.86 30.05 -22.76
C LYS A 467 24.82 28.80 -21.89
N TYR A 468 25.42 28.89 -20.71
CA TYR A 468 25.19 27.97 -19.61
C TYR A 468 23.70 27.96 -19.29
N ARG A 469 23.02 26.84 -19.53
CA ARG A 469 21.77 26.50 -18.88
C ARG A 469 21.64 24.98 -18.81
N LEU A 470 22.16 24.44 -17.71
CA LEU A 470 21.77 23.13 -17.19
C LEU A 470 20.26 23.18 -16.92
N GLN A 471 19.50 22.39 -17.66
CA GLN A 471 18.13 22.04 -17.31
C GLN A 471 18.00 20.52 -17.37
N ASN A 472 17.47 19.97 -16.28
CA ASN A 472 16.86 18.66 -16.13
C ASN A 472 17.82 17.46 -15.97
N ILE A 473 18.21 17.23 -14.71
CA ILE A 473 18.22 15.88 -14.12
C ILE A 473 17.56 16.01 -12.75
N PHE A 474 16.46 15.27 -12.55
CA PHE A 474 15.83 14.73 -11.33
C PHE A 474 14.31 14.73 -11.46
#